data_AF-A0A060C5N7-F1
#
_entry.id   AF-A0A060C5N7-F1
#
_cell.length_a   1.000
_cell.length_b   1.000
_cell.length_c   1.000
_cell.angle_alpha   90.00
_cell.angle_beta   90.00
_cell.angle_gamma   90.00
#
_symmetry.space_group_name_H-M   'P 1'
#
loop_
_entity.id
_entity.type
_entity.pdbx_description
1 polymer ?
#
loop_
_entity_poly.entity_id
_entity_poly.type
_entity_poly.pdbx_seq_one_letter_code
_entity_poly.pdbx_strand_id
1 'polypeptide(L)'
;MQSIDYVECHDNNTLYDKLKASLGGESETSILERLKMINAIVVFGAGIPFIHAGQEIGATKNMNDNTFDAGDDLNGLDYGLAVKRWDYYRFMAQAIAFRKANPDLWFQTKDE
;
A
#
# COMPACT_ATOMS: atom_id res chain seq x y z
N MET A 1 14.69 -3.06 -17.14
CA MET A 1 14.11 -2.94 -15.77
C MET A 1 13.63 -4.31 -15.32
N GLN A 2 14.02 -4.78 -14.13
CA GLN A 2 13.76 -6.14 -13.62
C GLN A 2 13.39 -6.16 -12.12
N SER A 3 12.83 -5.06 -11.59
CA SER A 3 12.54 -4.91 -10.16
C SER A 3 11.04 -4.69 -9.93
N ILE A 4 10.47 -5.46 -9.02
CA ILE A 4 9.10 -5.29 -8.52
C ILE A 4 9.20 -4.58 -7.16
N ASP A 5 8.69 -3.35 -7.10
CA ASP A 5 8.72 -2.52 -5.90
C ASP A 5 7.41 -2.74 -5.13
N TYR A 6 7.51 -3.18 -3.88
CA TYR A 6 6.35 -3.40 -3.02
C TYR A 6 6.72 -3.29 -1.54
N VAL A 7 5.69 -3.14 -0.70
CA VAL A 7 5.82 -3.04 0.77
C VAL A 7 4.80 -3.90 1.52
N GLU A 8 3.85 -4.49 0.80
CA GLU A 8 2.84 -5.40 1.30
C GLU A 8 2.47 -6.39 0.20
N CYS A 9 2.23 -7.64 0.58
CA CYS A 9 1.63 -8.67 -0.26
C CYS A 9 0.69 -9.52 0.60
N HIS A 10 0.24 -10.66 0.09
CA HIS A 10 -0.65 -11.55 0.83
C HIS A 10 0.06 -12.25 2.01
N ASP A 11 1.38 -12.44 1.91
CA ASP A 11 2.20 -12.96 2.99
C ASP A 11 2.48 -11.88 4.05
N ASN A 12 2.70 -12.33 5.30
CA ASN A 12 3.06 -11.49 6.43
C ASN A 12 1.96 -10.50 6.85
N ASN A 13 2.31 -9.60 7.76
CA ASN A 13 1.43 -8.53 8.21
C ASN A 13 1.16 -7.55 7.07
N THR A 14 -0.06 -6.99 7.07
CA THR A 14 -0.34 -5.77 6.28
C THR A 14 0.61 -4.65 6.71
N LEU A 15 0.86 -3.68 5.83
CA LEU A 15 1.63 -2.47 6.12
C LEU A 15 1.01 -1.72 7.30
N TYR A 16 -0.32 -1.66 7.36
CA TYR A 16 -1.04 -1.04 8.48
C TYR A 16 -0.73 -1.74 9.80
N ASP A 17 -0.85 -3.07 9.85
CA ASP A 17 -0.56 -3.87 11.05
C ASP A 17 0.91 -3.77 11.45
N LYS A 18 1.82 -3.82 10.47
CA LYS A 18 3.25 -3.67 10.72
C LYS A 18 3.59 -2.29 11.28
N LEU A 19 3.00 -1.22 10.76
CA LEU A 19 3.18 0.13 11.29
C LEU A 19 2.61 0.24 12.71
N LYS A 20 1.42 -0.32 12.98
CA LYS A 20 0.86 -0.36 14.33
C LYS A 20 1.76 -1.11 15.33
N ALA A 21 2.32 -2.26 14.95
CA ALA A 21 3.27 -2.99 15.79
C ALA A 21 4.55 -2.19 16.05
N SER A 22 5.06 -1.50 15.02
CA SER A 22 6.37 -0.83 15.09
C SER A 22 6.29 0.55 15.74
N LEU A 23 5.11 1.18 15.74
CA LEU A 23 4.88 2.56 16.16
C LEU A 23 3.76 2.66 17.21
N GLY A 24 3.58 1.66 18.08
CA GLY A 24 2.39 1.46 18.93
C GLY A 24 1.98 2.59 19.91
N GLY A 25 2.69 3.71 19.94
CA GLY A 25 2.31 4.94 20.66
C GLY A 25 1.80 6.08 19.76
N GLU A 26 1.82 5.93 18.43
CA GLU A 26 1.36 6.96 17.50
C GLU A 26 -0.16 6.92 17.27
N SER A 27 -0.72 8.08 16.94
CA SER A 27 -2.14 8.18 16.58
C SER A 27 -2.43 7.46 15.27
N GLU A 28 -3.67 7.00 15.10
CA GLU A 28 -4.09 6.34 13.85
C GLU A 28 -3.91 7.24 12.63
N THR A 29 -4.17 8.55 12.76
CA THR A 29 -3.89 9.53 11.71
C THR A 29 -2.42 9.54 11.30
N SER A 30 -1.48 9.53 12.26
CA SER A 30 -0.05 9.51 11.97
C SER A 30 0.34 8.23 11.20
N ILE A 31 -0.20 7.08 11.62
CA ILE A 31 0.01 5.80 10.97
C ILE A 31 -0.49 5.82 9.52
N LEU A 32 -1.67 6.37 9.27
CA LEU A 32 -2.24 6.45 7.94
C LEU A 32 -1.48 7.43 7.02
N GLU A 33 -0.99 8.55 7.53
CA GLU A 33 -0.14 9.46 6.73
C GLU A 33 1.21 8.81 6.38
N ARG A 34 1.79 8.02 7.28
CA ARG A 34 3.00 7.21 6.97
C ARG A 34 2.71 6.16 5.92
N LEU A 35 1.60 5.44 6.04
CA LEU A 35 1.14 4.47 5.05
C LEU A 35 0.99 5.11 3.67
N LYS A 36 0.34 6.28 3.60
CA LYS A 36 0.18 7.07 2.38
C LYS A 36 1.53 7.45 1.76
N MET A 37 2.47 7.91 2.58
CA MET A 37 3.83 8.26 2.14
C MET A 37 4.58 7.04 1.59
N ILE A 38 4.52 5.89 2.28
CA ILE A 38 5.18 4.66 1.85
C ILE A 38 4.57 4.17 0.52
N ASN A 39 3.25 4.21 0.38
CA ASN A 39 2.57 3.90 -0.88
C ASN A 39 3.03 4.82 -2.02
N ALA A 40 3.22 6.11 -1.74
CA ALA A 40 3.75 7.07 -2.71
C ALA A 40 5.17 6.73 -3.16
N ILE A 41 6.03 6.28 -2.25
CA ILE A 41 7.40 5.84 -2.57
C ILE A 41 7.36 4.67 -3.56
N VAL A 42 6.48 3.69 -3.33
CA VAL A 42 6.32 2.56 -4.27
C VAL A 42 5.82 3.04 -5.63
N VAL A 43 4.78 3.87 -5.67
CA VAL A 43 4.19 4.37 -6.92
C VAL A 43 5.17 5.25 -7.70
N PHE A 44 6.01 6.02 -7.05
CA PHE A 44 6.97 6.92 -7.71
C PHE A 44 8.39 6.35 -7.80
N GLY A 45 8.58 5.07 -7.42
CA GLY A 45 9.83 4.34 -7.61
C GLY A 45 10.18 4.11 -9.08
N ALA A 46 11.44 3.82 -9.35
CA ALA A 46 11.94 3.56 -10.70
C ALA A 46 11.65 2.12 -11.21
N GLY A 47 11.13 1.23 -10.37
CA GLY A 47 10.76 -0.14 -10.72
C GLY A 47 9.30 -0.28 -11.18
N ILE A 48 8.81 -1.52 -11.11
CA ILE A 48 7.41 -1.87 -11.40
C ILE A 48 6.65 -1.88 -10.07
N PRO A 49 5.73 -0.92 -9.82
CA PRO A 49 5.00 -0.87 -8.56
C PRO A 49 4.01 -2.04 -8.46
N PHE A 50 4.06 -2.76 -7.35
CA PHE A 50 3.08 -3.76 -6.94
C PHE A 50 2.42 -3.32 -5.63
N ILE A 51 1.09 -3.39 -5.60
CA ILE A 51 0.27 -2.94 -4.48
C ILE A 51 -0.71 -4.07 -4.12
N HIS A 52 -0.76 -4.46 -2.86
CA HIS A 52 -1.71 -5.43 -2.35
C HIS A 52 -3.10 -4.81 -2.19
N ALA A 53 -4.17 -5.57 -2.46
CA ALA A 53 -5.53 -5.04 -2.40
C ALA A 53 -5.90 -4.66 -0.95
N GLY A 54 -6.35 -3.42 -0.73
CA GLY A 54 -6.66 -2.89 0.59
C GLY A 54 -5.48 -2.13 1.24
N GLN A 55 -4.25 -2.27 0.72
CA GLN A 55 -3.08 -1.51 1.17
C GLN A 55 -3.29 0.00 1.01
N GLU A 56 -4.02 0.44 -0.01
CA GLU A 56 -4.28 1.85 -0.32
C GLU A 56 -5.13 2.56 0.74
N ILE A 57 -5.91 1.79 1.50
CA ILE A 57 -6.75 2.29 2.58
C ILE A 57 -6.28 1.78 3.96
N GLY A 58 -5.17 1.07 4.05
CA GLY A 58 -4.68 0.48 5.29
C GLY A 58 -5.59 -0.61 5.86
N ALA A 59 -5.97 -1.57 5.01
CA ALA A 59 -6.62 -2.80 5.45
C ALA A 59 -5.78 -3.52 6.52
N THR A 60 -6.45 -4.28 7.38
CA THR A 60 -5.85 -4.99 8.51
C THR A 60 -6.24 -6.45 8.48
N LYS A 61 -5.31 -7.32 8.87
CA LYS A 61 -5.52 -8.74 9.16
C LYS A 61 -5.54 -9.00 10.67
N ASN A 62 -5.83 -7.96 11.46
CA ASN A 62 -5.82 -7.99 12.92
C ASN A 62 -4.52 -8.55 13.50
N MET A 63 -3.37 -8.11 12.97
CA MET A 63 -2.02 -8.55 13.39
C MET A 63 -1.69 -10.02 13.08
N ASN A 64 -2.52 -10.73 12.31
CA ASN A 64 -2.19 -12.07 11.84
C ASN A 64 -1.27 -11.97 10.61
N ASP A 65 -0.05 -12.49 10.75
CA ASP A 65 0.98 -12.48 9.72
C ASP A 65 0.90 -13.68 8.76
N ASN A 66 -0.01 -14.63 8.98
CA ASN A 66 -0.25 -15.73 8.07
C ASN A 66 -1.73 -16.15 8.06
N THR A 67 -2.49 -15.55 7.13
CA THR A 67 -3.95 -15.74 7.04
C THR A 67 -4.39 -16.73 5.96
N PHE A 68 -3.53 -17.68 5.56
CA PHE A 68 -3.80 -18.59 4.43
C PHE A 68 -5.11 -19.40 4.57
N ASP A 69 -5.54 -19.69 5.80
CA ASP A 69 -6.75 -20.45 6.14
C ASP A 69 -7.74 -19.67 7.02
N ALA A 70 -7.56 -18.36 7.19
CA ALA A 70 -8.30 -17.56 8.19
C ALA A 70 -9.68 -17.04 7.74
N GLY A 71 -10.16 -17.45 6.55
CA GLY A 71 -11.49 -17.08 6.03
C GLY A 71 -11.69 -15.58 5.77
N ASP A 72 -12.94 -15.20 5.52
CA ASP A 72 -13.30 -13.83 5.10
C ASP A 72 -13.24 -12.80 6.23
N ASP A 73 -13.35 -13.23 7.49
CA ASP A 73 -13.29 -12.32 8.64
C ASP A 73 -11.94 -11.59 8.72
N LEU A 74 -10.85 -12.22 8.25
CA LEU A 74 -9.52 -11.59 8.16
C LEU A 74 -9.07 -11.26 6.74
N ASN A 75 -9.54 -11.98 5.71
CA ASN A 75 -9.08 -11.79 4.33
C ASN A 75 -10.06 -11.01 3.43
N GLY A 76 -11.28 -10.75 3.90
CA GLY A 76 -12.30 -10.04 3.14
C GLY A 76 -11.93 -8.57 2.89
N LEU A 77 -12.27 -8.07 1.70
CA LEU A 77 -12.11 -6.65 1.39
C LEU A 77 -13.20 -5.82 2.08
N ASP A 78 -12.80 -4.99 3.05
CA ASP A 78 -13.72 -4.09 3.76
C ASP A 78 -14.03 -2.83 2.93
N TYR A 79 -15.12 -2.89 2.18
CA TYR A 79 -15.64 -1.74 1.42
C TYR A 79 -16.14 -0.59 2.31
N GLY A 80 -16.56 -0.88 3.54
CA GLY A 80 -16.93 0.15 4.51
C GLY A 80 -15.72 0.98 4.93
N LEU A 81 -14.58 0.31 5.14
CA LEU A 81 -13.30 0.97 5.38
C LEU A 81 -12.88 1.83 4.19
N ALA A 82 -13.10 1.35 2.95
CA ALA A 82 -12.80 2.12 1.75
C ALA A 82 -13.58 3.45 1.69
N VAL A 83 -14.86 3.43 2.07
CA VAL A 83 -15.68 4.64 2.18
C VAL A 83 -15.16 5.55 3.29
N LYS A 84 -14.81 5.01 4.46
CA LYS A 84 -14.29 5.78 5.59
C LYS A 84 -12.95 6.46 5.28
N ARG A 85 -12.10 5.81 4.49
CA ARG A 85 -10.74 6.27 4.14
C ARG A 85 -10.63 6.70 2.66
N TRP A 86 -11.72 7.24 2.13
CA TRP A 86 -11.85 7.61 0.71
C TRP A 86 -10.76 8.55 0.20
N ASP A 87 -10.24 9.46 1.04
CA ASP A 87 -9.16 10.37 0.66
C ASP A 87 -7.84 9.64 0.37
N TYR A 88 -7.56 8.53 1.07
CA TYR A 88 -6.39 7.69 0.83
C TYR A 88 -6.52 6.91 -0.48
N TYR A 89 -7.71 6.35 -0.71
CA TYR A 89 -8.07 5.73 -1.99
C TYR A 89 -7.90 6.72 -3.15
N ARG A 90 -8.46 7.92 -3.03
CA ARG A 90 -8.35 8.98 -4.04
C ARG A 90 -6.92 9.40 -4.29
N PHE A 91 -6.12 9.57 -3.23
CA PHE A 91 -4.71 9.87 -3.36
C PHE A 91 -3.99 8.79 -4.18
N MET A 92 -4.22 7.51 -3.88
CA MET A 92 -3.58 6.41 -4.59
C MET A 92 -3.99 6.38 -6.07
N ALA A 93 -5.28 6.56 -6.35
CA ALA A 93 -5.79 6.64 -7.72
C ALA A 93 -5.16 7.80 -8.50
N GLN A 94 -5.01 8.97 -7.88
CA GLN A 94 -4.37 10.14 -8.49
C GLN A 94 -2.86 9.94 -8.69
N ALA A 95 -2.16 9.33 -7.73
CA ALA A 95 -0.74 9.02 -7.84
C ALA A 95 -0.46 8.04 -9.00
N ILE A 96 -1.28 7.00 -9.13
CA ILE A 96 -1.19 6.03 -10.24
C ILE A 96 -1.52 6.73 -11.57
N ALA A 97 -2.55 7.57 -11.62
CA ALA A 97 -2.88 8.33 -12.82
C ALA A 97 -1.73 9.26 -13.23
N PHE A 98 -1.10 9.94 -12.27
CA PHE A 98 0.08 10.77 -12.50
C PHE A 98 1.25 9.95 -13.04
N ARG A 99 1.54 8.78 -12.45
CA ARG A 99 2.59 7.89 -12.96
C ARG A 99 2.34 7.53 -14.43
N LYS A 100 1.12 7.08 -14.74
CA LYS A 100 0.72 6.70 -16.11
C LYS A 100 0.82 7.86 -17.11
N ALA A 101 0.51 9.08 -16.68
CA ALA A 101 0.55 10.27 -17.52
C ALA A 101 1.97 10.79 -17.80
N ASN A 102 2.97 10.38 -17.00
CA ASN A 102 4.35 10.90 -17.08
C ASN A 102 5.39 9.77 -17.23
N PRO A 103 5.28 8.87 -18.22
CA PRO A 103 6.13 7.67 -18.31
C PRO A 103 7.65 7.96 -18.29
N ASP A 104 8.05 9.10 -18.86
CA ASP A 104 9.45 9.52 -18.98
C ASP A 104 10.13 9.83 -17.63
N LEU A 105 9.36 10.05 -16.55
CA LEU A 105 9.92 10.31 -15.22
C LEU A 105 10.41 9.04 -14.52
N TRP A 106 9.95 7.86 -14.93
CA TRP A 106 10.13 6.62 -14.16
C TRP A 106 11.15 5.67 -14.78
N PHE A 107 11.25 5.67 -16.11
CA PHE A 107 12.08 4.74 -16.84
C PHE A 107 13.24 5.50 -17.48
N GLN A 108 14.39 5.50 -16.80
CA GLN A 108 15.63 5.88 -17.46
C GLN A 108 16.15 4.66 -18.22
N THR A 109 16.13 4.74 -19.55
CA THR A 109 16.94 3.84 -20.36
C THR A 109 18.39 4.10 -19.99
N LYS A 110 19.13 3.05 -19.61
CA LYS A 110 20.57 3.10 -19.82
C LYS A 110 20.72 3.13 -21.34
N ASP A 111 21.05 4.28 -21.89
CA ASP A 111 21.71 4.32 -23.18
C ASP A 111 23.01 3.53 -22.99
N GLU A 112 23.11 2.38 -23.66
CA GLU A 112 24.39 1.68 -23.86
C GLU A 112 25.24 2.44 -24.87
#